data_AF-A0A9W4A143-F1
#
_entry.id   AF-A0A9W4A143-F1
#
_cell.length_a   1.000
_cell.length_b   1.000
_cell.length_c   1.000
_cell.angle_alpha   90.00
_cell.angle_beta   90.00
_cell.angle_gamma   90.00
#
_symmetry.space_group_name_H-M   'P 1'
#
loop_
_entity.id
_entity.type
_entity.pdbx_description
1 polymer ?
#
loop_
_entity_poly.entity_id
_entity_poly.type
_entity_poly.pdbx_seq_one_letter_code
_entity_poly.pdbx_strand_id
1 'polypeptide(L)' 'MGEDITLIETCASPSVPHILNGLKELNIALDAIKNIIVTHVHLDHAGGAGFLMTKCPNAALFVHSRGARHM' A
#
# COMPACT_ATOMS: atom_id res chain seq x y z
N MET A 1 15.46 5.51 15.70
CA MET A 1 14.50 5.46 14.57
C MET A 1 14.24 3.98 14.33
N GLY A 2 12.98 3.54 14.44
CA GLY A 2 12.63 2.17 14.08
C GLY A 2 12.64 2.01 12.56
N GLU A 3 12.83 0.79 12.08
CA GLU A 3 12.69 0.46 10.66
C GLU A 3 11.21 0.24 10.36
N ASP A 4 10.50 1.31 10.01
CA ASP A 4 9.09 1.25 9.62
C ASP A 4 8.93 0.51 8.29
N ILE A 5 8.07 -0.53 8.28
CA ILE A 5 7.83 -1.32 7.06
C ILE A 5 7.01 -0.50 6.07
N THR A 6 7.53 -0.42 4.84
CA THR A 6 6.98 0.40 3.76
C THR A 6 6.66 -0.47 2.56
N LEU A 7 5.43 -0.36 2.06
CA LEU A 7 5.01 -0.93 0.79
C LEU A 7 5.09 0.15 -0.30
N ILE A 8 5.78 -0.15 -1.40
CA ILE A 8 5.88 0.72 -2.57
C ILE A 8 5.04 0.09 -3.68
N GLU A 9 4.08 0.87 -4.16
CA GLU A 9 3.00 0.50 -5.06
C GLU A 9 1.96 -0.47 -4.51
N THR A 10 0.80 -0.44 -5.17
CA THR A 10 -0.37 -1.24 -4.78
C THR A 10 -0.94 -2.06 -5.93
N CYS A 11 -0.36 -1.90 -7.12
CA CYS A 11 -0.81 -2.48 -8.38
C CYS A 11 -2.28 -2.14 -8.68
N ALA A 12 -2.88 -2.83 -9.67
CA ALA A 12 -4.32 -2.81 -9.87
C ALA A 12 -5.05 -3.59 -8.74
N SER A 13 -6.31 -3.26 -8.45
CA SER A 13 -7.08 -3.89 -7.36
C SER A 13 -7.10 -5.43 -7.39
N PRO A 14 -7.18 -6.11 -8.56
CA PRO A 14 -7.10 -7.57 -8.61
C PRO A 14 -5.79 -8.16 -8.10
N SER A 15 -4.72 -7.36 -8.01
CA SER A 15 -3.41 -7.79 -7.53
C SER A 15 -3.29 -7.80 -6.00
N VAL A 16 -4.21 -7.16 -5.27
CA VAL A 16 -4.17 -7.05 -3.79
C VAL A 16 -4.03 -8.40 -3.09
N PRO A 17 -4.75 -9.49 -3.46
CA PRO A 17 -4.56 -10.79 -2.83
C PRO A 17 -3.14 -11.33 -2.93
N HIS A 18 -2.41 -11.03 -4.01
CA HIS A 18 -1.03 -11.47 -4.19
C HIS A 18 -0.07 -10.68 -3.28
N ILE A 19 -0.31 -9.38 -3.09
CA ILE A 19 0.45 -8.56 -2.14
C ILE A 19 0.26 -9.10 -0.71
N LEU A 20 -0.99 -9.36 -0.31
CA LEU A 20 -1.30 -9.90 1.02
C LEU A 20 -0.66 -11.28 1.26
N ASN A 21 -0.65 -12.15 0.24
CA ASN A 21 0.02 -13.44 0.30
C ASN A 21 1.54 -13.29 0.41
N GLY A 22 2.15 -12.37 -0.34
CA GLY A 22 3.59 -12.09 -0.23
C GLY A 22 3.98 -11.58 1.15
N LEU A 23 3.19 -10.67 1.74
CA LEU A 23 3.41 -10.21 3.13
C LEU A 23 3.32 -11.37 4.13
N LYS A 24 2.34 -12.27 3.94
CA LYS A 24 2.19 -13.47 4.77
C LYS A 24 3.39 -14.40 4.63
N GLU A 25 3.89 -14.65 3.42
CA GLU A 25 5.07 -15.49 3.18
C GLU A 25 6.34 -14.90 3.82
N LEU A 26 6.44 -13.57 3.86
CA LEU A 26 7.50 -12.83 4.54
C LEU A 26 7.32 -12.75 6.07
N ASN A 27 6.23 -13.31 6.63
CA ASN A 27 5.84 -13.18 8.03
C ASN A 27 5.68 -11.73 8.51
N ILE A 28 5.23 -10.84 7.62
CA ILE A 28 4.94 -9.44 7.92
C ILE A 28 3.46 -9.30 8.26
N ALA A 29 3.16 -8.88 9.49
CA ALA A 29 1.81 -8.58 9.91
C ALA A 29 1.31 -7.27 9.25
N LEU A 30 0.01 -7.22 8.91
CA LEU A 30 -0.56 -6.07 8.21
C LEU A 30 -0.59 -4.79 9.06
N ASP A 31 -0.65 -4.93 10.38
CA ASP A 31 -0.55 -3.82 11.34
C ASP A 31 0.89 -3.32 11.56
N ALA A 32 1.89 -4.09 11.11
CA ALA A 32 3.30 -3.67 11.09
C ALA A 32 3.62 -2.74 9.91
N ILE A 33 2.79 -2.73 8.86
CA ILE A 33 2.92 -1.79 7.75
C ILE A 33 2.61 -0.38 8.24
N LYS A 34 3.57 0.53 8.11
CA LYS A 34 3.43 1.94 8.51
C LYS A 34 3.21 2.87 7.34
N ASN A 35 3.75 2.51 6.17
CA ASN A 35 3.70 3.38 5.00
C ASN A 35 3.25 2.58 3.77
N ILE A 36 2.33 3.15 3.00
CA ILE A 36 2.02 2.73 1.64
C ILE A 36 2.31 3.92 0.73
N ILE A 37 3.16 3.73 -0.28
CA ILE A 37 3.57 4.80 -1.18
C ILE A 37 3.19 4.42 -2.60
N VAL A 38 2.52 5.31 -3.33
CA VAL A 38 2.30 5.14 -4.78
C VAL A 38 3.10 6.20 -5.54
N THR A 39 3.79 5.82 -6.62
CA THR A 39 4.60 6.78 -7.37
C THR A 39 3.73 7.76 -8.14
N HIS A 40 2.59 7.29 -8.64
CA HIS A 40 1.59 8.08 -9.35
C HIS A 40 0.22 7.38 -9.34
N VAL A 41 -0.81 8.06 -9.84
CA VAL A 41 -2.22 7.68 -9.66
C VAL A 41 -2.79 6.77 -10.76
N HIS A 42 -1.95 6.24 -11.65
CA HIS A 42 -2.47 5.31 -12.65
C HIS A 42 -2.96 4.02 -11.99
N LEU A 43 -3.98 3.41 -12.58
CA LEU A 43 -4.71 2.29 -12.01
C LEU A 43 -3.80 1.08 -11.73
N ASP A 44 -2.80 0.86 -12.57
CA ASP A 44 -1.81 -0.21 -12.45
C ASP A 44 -0.76 0.03 -11.35
N HIS A 45 -0.78 1.18 -10.69
CA HIS A 45 0.10 1.56 -9.58
C HIS A 45 -0.69 1.79 -8.28
N ALA A 46 -1.77 2.55 -8.36
CA ALA A 46 -2.58 3.01 -7.23
C ALA A 46 -3.93 2.29 -7.06
N GLY A 47 -4.29 1.37 -7.95
CA GLY A 47 -5.60 0.70 -7.95
C GLY A 47 -5.88 -0.14 -6.71
N GLY A 48 -4.85 -0.64 -6.02
CA GLY A 48 -4.98 -1.38 -4.78
C GLY A 48 -5.01 -0.52 -3.50
N ALA A 49 -4.73 0.78 -3.60
CA ALA A 49 -4.45 1.63 -2.43
C ALA A 49 -5.59 1.67 -1.42
N GLY A 50 -6.82 1.96 -1.86
CA GLY A 50 -7.97 1.98 -0.97
C GLY A 50 -8.18 0.65 -0.23
N PHE A 51 -8.09 -0.48 -0.94
CA PHE A 51 -8.20 -1.79 -0.32
C PHE A 51 -7.10 -2.05 0.71
N LEU A 52 -5.84 -1.77 0.39
CA LEU A 52 -4.74 -1.97 1.32
C LEU A 52 -4.85 -1.08 2.56
N MET A 53 -5.34 0.16 2.41
CA MET A 53 -5.62 1.03 3.56
C MET A 53 -6.69 0.43 4.49
N THR A 54 -7.67 -0.31 3.99
CA THR A 54 -8.64 -1.04 4.86
C THR A 54 -8.03 -2.24 5.58
N LYS A 55 -6.91 -2.78 5.08
CA LYS A 55 -6.26 -4.00 5.60
C LYS A 55 -5.08 -3.69 6.52
N CYS A 56 -4.42 -2.56 6.33
CA CYS A 56 -3.25 -2.11 7.08
C CYS A 56 -3.65 -0.95 8.00
N PRO A 57 -4.21 -1.22 9.20
CA PRO A 57 -4.85 -0.19 10.04
C PRO A 57 -3.90 0.89 10.57
N ASN A 58 -2.60 0.61 10.58
CA ASN A 58 -1.56 1.54 11.05
C ASN A 58 -0.83 2.26 9.92
N ALA A 59 -1.23 2.02 8.66
CA ALA A 59 -0.55 2.59 7.51
C ALA A 59 -1.03 4.01 7.20
N ALA A 60 -0.10 4.87 6.79
CA ALA A 60 -0.39 6.12 6.10
C ALA A 60 -0.15 5.95 4.58
N LEU A 61 -1.02 6.56 3.77
CA LEU A 61 -0.86 6.61 2.33
C LEU A 61 -0.08 7.88 1.93
N PHE A 62 1.03 7.69 1.22
CA PHE A 62 1.85 8.74 0.66
C PHE A 62 1.68 8.79 -0.85
N VAL A 63 1.26 9.94 -1.34
CA VAL A 63 1.02 10.23 -2.76
C VAL A 63 1.64 11.57 -3.11
N HIS A 64 2.00 11.77 -4.37
CA HIS A 64 2.39 13.10 -4.84
C HIS A 64 1.23 14.09 -4.63
N SER A 65 1.50 15.33 -4.23
CA SER A 65 0.47 16.35 -3.93
C SER A 65 -0.51 16.57 -5.09
N ARG A 66 -0.01 16.56 -6.33
CA ARG A 66 -0.83 16.61 -7.57
C ARG A 66 -1.76 15.40 -7.74
N GLY A 67 -1.38 14.24 -7.22
CA GLY A 67 -2.14 13.00 -7.27
C GLY A 67 -3.22 12.92 -6.18
N ALA A 68 -3.02 13.57 -5.04
CA ALA A 68 -3.87 13.45 -3.85
C ALA A 68 -5.37 13.62 -4.09
N ARG A 69 -5.77 14.51 -5.02
CA ARG A 69 -7.19 14.73 -5.36
C ARG A 69 -7.89 13.56 -6.06
N HIS A 70 -7.14 12.55 -6.53
CA HIS A 70 -7.66 11.37 -7.22
C HIS A 70 -7.63 10.10 -6.34
N MET A 71 -7.14 10.23 -5.11
CA MET A 71 -7.02 9.14 -4.15
C MET A 71 -8.18 9.13 -3.16
#